data_AF-A2SX70-F1
#
_entry.id   AF-A2SX70-F1
#
_cell.length_a   1.000
_cell.length_b   1.000
_cell.length_c   1.000
_cell.angle_alpha   90.00
_cell.angle_beta   90.00
_cell.angle_gamma   90.00
#
_symmetry.space_group_name_H-M   'P 1'
#
loop_
_entity.id
_entity.type
_entity.pdbx_description
1 polymer ?
#
loop_
_entity_poly.entity_id
_entity_poly.type
_entity_poly.pdbx_seq_one_letter_code
_entity_poly.pdbx_strand_id
1 'polypeptide(L)'
;IFHVATPISFTSQDPEKDMINPAVQGVLNVLRSCFLSNSVKRVIYTSSAAAVSINNLSGPGLVMTEENWSDVDFLRKEKPFNWAYPISKVLAEKAAYQFAEMNKMDLVTVVPALITGNSLLYDPPPSSLSLSMSLITRKEMHLTALKEMQKLSGSISLIHVADLARAHQFLAEKKTASGRYI
;
A
#
# COMPACT_ATOMS: atom_id res chain seq x y z
N ILE A 1 9.84 -12.10 7.81
CA ILE A 1 9.37 -10.83 8.44
C ILE A 1 8.18 -10.32 7.65
N PHE A 2 7.11 -9.89 8.33
CA PHE A 2 5.99 -9.21 7.69
C PHE A 2 6.06 -7.73 8.02
N HIS A 3 6.40 -6.89 7.04
CA HIS A 3 6.42 -5.45 7.21
C HIS A 3 5.10 -4.85 6.71
N VAL A 4 4.15 -4.73 7.64
CA VAL A 4 2.79 -4.23 7.39
C VAL A 4 2.64 -2.76 7.81
N ALA A 5 3.44 -2.32 8.79
CA ALA A 5 3.36 -0.98 9.35
C ALA A 5 3.74 0.10 8.31
N THR A 6 2.95 1.17 8.26
CA THR A 6 3.24 2.34 7.42
C THR A 6 2.74 3.61 8.13
N PRO A 7 3.46 4.74 8.03
CA PRO A 7 2.95 6.03 8.48
C PRO A 7 1.71 6.43 7.67
N ILE A 8 0.65 6.85 8.37
CA ILE A 8 -0.58 7.39 7.77
C ILE A 8 -1.01 8.57 8.63
N SER A 9 -1.14 9.75 8.02
CA SER A 9 -1.69 10.95 8.66
C SER A 9 -2.52 11.76 7.67
N PHE A 10 -3.83 11.81 7.88
CA PHE A 10 -4.74 12.58 7.00
C PHE A 10 -4.73 14.07 7.28
N THR A 11 -4.04 14.52 8.33
CA THR A 11 -4.02 15.91 8.80
C THR A 11 -2.61 16.50 8.82
N SER A 12 -1.63 15.83 8.20
CA SER A 12 -0.26 16.31 8.14
C SER A 12 -0.17 17.63 7.35
N GLN A 13 0.56 18.59 7.92
CA GLN A 13 0.90 19.86 7.26
C GLN A 13 2.15 19.74 6.40
N ASP A 14 3.01 18.75 6.67
CA ASP A 14 4.21 18.43 5.91
C ASP A 14 4.26 16.91 5.59
N PRO A 15 3.48 16.45 4.59
CA PRO A 15 3.40 15.04 4.26
C PRO A 15 4.73 14.43 3.77
N GLU A 16 5.67 15.25 3.30
CA GLU A 16 7.02 14.78 2.97
C GLU A 16 7.72 14.27 4.22
N LYS A 17 7.75 15.10 5.27
CA LYS A 17 8.40 14.78 6.54
C LYS A 17 7.63 13.75 7.36
N ASP A 18 6.31 13.80 7.35
CA ASP A 18 5.48 13.00 8.25
C ASP A 18 5.06 11.64 7.66
N MET A 19 5.06 11.51 6.32
CA MET A 19 4.56 10.31 5.64
C MET A 19 5.52 9.72 4.61
N ILE A 20 5.96 10.52 3.62
CA ILE A 20 6.74 10.00 2.49
C ILE A 20 8.12 9.55 2.95
N ASN A 21 8.89 10.44 3.58
CA ASN A 21 10.24 10.11 4.05
C ASN A 21 10.22 9.01 5.12
N PRO A 22 9.34 9.03 6.14
CA PRO A 22 9.29 7.96 7.13
C PRO A 22 8.87 6.61 6.55
N ALA A 23 8.03 6.56 5.50
CA ALA A 23 7.69 5.29 4.85
C ALA A 23 8.91 4.67 4.15
N VAL A 24 9.68 5.47 3.41
CA VAL A 24 10.90 5.02 2.73
C VAL A 24 11.97 4.60 3.75
N GLN A 25 12.24 5.45 4.75
CA GLN A 25 13.23 5.12 5.78
C GLN A 25 12.79 3.93 6.63
N GLY A 26 11.50 3.80 6.92
CA GLY A 26 10.93 2.68 7.66
C GLY A 26 11.24 1.34 7.01
N VAL A 27 10.94 1.20 5.71
CA VAL A 27 11.21 -0.06 5.01
C VAL A 27 12.70 -0.33 4.87
N LEU A 28 13.52 0.68 4.57
CA LEU A 28 14.98 0.52 4.47
C LEU A 28 15.61 0.10 5.81
N ASN A 29 15.13 0.66 6.92
CA ASN A 29 15.60 0.29 8.25
C ASN A 29 15.25 -1.17 8.57
N VAL A 30 14.02 -1.60 8.30
CA VAL A 30 13.60 -3.00 8.49
C VAL A 30 14.44 -3.94 7.64
N LEU A 31 14.63 -3.64 6.35
CA LEU A 31 15.42 -4.47 5.45
C LEU A 31 16.89 -4.53 5.87
N ARG A 32 17.48 -3.41 6.27
CA ARG A 32 18.85 -3.37 6.82
C ARG A 32 18.97 -4.23 8.07
N SER A 33 18.02 -4.16 9.00
CA SER A 33 18.02 -5.02 10.19
C SER A 33 17.87 -6.50 9.83
N CYS A 34 16.99 -6.83 8.87
CA CYS A 34 16.83 -8.20 8.39
C CYS A 34 18.13 -8.74 7.78
N PHE A 35 18.78 -7.94 6.92
CA PHE A 35 20.06 -8.27 6.30
C PHE A 35 21.15 -8.53 7.35
N LEU A 36 21.34 -7.59 8.28
CA LEU A 36 22.34 -7.71 9.34
C LEU A 36 22.09 -8.91 10.27
N SER A 37 20.83 -9.30 10.46
CA SER A 37 20.49 -10.45 11.31
C SER A 37 20.93 -11.80 10.75
N ASN A 38 21.13 -11.91 9.42
CA ASN A 38 21.42 -13.14 8.69
C ASN A 38 20.49 -14.36 8.96
N SER A 39 19.38 -14.16 9.68
CA SER A 39 18.45 -15.23 10.09
C SER A 39 17.11 -15.15 9.36
N VAL A 40 16.79 -13.97 8.79
CA VAL A 40 15.55 -13.74 8.06
C VAL A 40 15.67 -14.33 6.66
N LYS A 41 14.83 -15.33 6.37
CA LYS A 41 14.81 -16.03 5.07
C LYS A 41 14.06 -15.27 3.98
N ARG A 42 12.99 -14.54 4.36
CA ARG A 42 12.11 -13.80 3.45
C ARG A 42 11.45 -12.62 4.16
N VAL A 43 11.29 -11.53 3.43
CA VAL A 43 10.50 -10.37 3.84
C VAL A 43 9.25 -10.28 2.97
N ILE A 44 8.09 -10.20 3.61
CA ILE A 44 6.82 -9.88 2.97
C ILE A 44 6.51 -8.41 3.27
N TYR A 45 6.46 -7.58 2.25
CA TYR A 45 6.15 -6.16 2.39
C TYR A 45 4.72 -5.87 1.92
N THR A 46 3.92 -5.24 2.78
CA THR A 46 2.58 -4.81 2.40
C THR A 46 2.66 -3.46 1.69
N SER A 47 2.53 -3.46 0.37
CA SER A 47 2.36 -2.27 -0.46
C SER A 47 0.90 -1.80 -0.45
N SER A 48 0.37 -1.30 -1.56
CA SER A 48 -1.03 -0.88 -1.73
C SER A 48 -1.37 -0.74 -3.20
N ALA A 49 -2.63 -0.98 -3.59
CA ALA A 49 -3.14 -0.64 -4.91
C ALA A 49 -2.94 0.85 -5.26
N ALA A 50 -2.85 1.73 -4.25
CA ALA A 50 -2.48 3.13 -4.44
C ALA A 50 -1.08 3.34 -5.05
N ALA A 51 -0.19 2.34 -4.97
CA ALA A 51 1.12 2.35 -5.63
C ALA A 51 1.06 1.88 -7.10
N VAL A 52 -0.10 1.43 -7.58
CA VAL A 52 -0.29 0.83 -8.91
C VAL A 52 -1.28 1.63 -9.76
N SER A 53 -2.42 2.02 -9.19
CA SER A 53 -3.62 2.38 -9.96
C SER A 53 -3.80 3.87 -10.24
N ILE A 54 -2.94 4.77 -9.75
CA ILE A 54 -3.13 6.21 -9.93
C ILE A 54 -2.18 6.70 -11.02
N ASN A 55 -2.67 6.71 -12.25
CA ASN A 55 -1.89 7.04 -13.43
C ASN A 55 -2.78 7.80 -14.44
N ASN A 56 -2.16 8.32 -15.49
CA ASN A 56 -2.86 9.03 -16.56
C ASN A 56 -3.54 8.08 -17.58
N LEU A 57 -3.66 6.78 -17.29
CA LEU A 57 -4.33 5.86 -18.21
C LEU A 57 -5.82 6.20 -18.24
N SER A 58 -6.34 6.38 -19.45
CA SER A 58 -7.74 6.75 -19.68
C SER A 58 -8.42 5.72 -20.58
N GLY A 59 -9.70 5.47 -20.31
CA GLY A 59 -10.54 4.56 -21.10
C GLY A 59 -11.22 3.47 -20.27
N PRO A 60 -12.35 2.92 -20.74
CA PRO A 60 -13.02 1.79 -20.07
C PRO A 60 -12.17 0.51 -20.19
N GLY A 61 -12.25 -0.36 -19.18
CA GLY A 61 -11.63 -1.69 -19.22
C GLY A 61 -10.13 -1.72 -18.91
N LEU A 62 -9.57 -0.68 -18.28
CA LEU A 62 -8.19 -0.70 -17.79
C LEU A 62 -8.03 -1.77 -16.71
N VAL A 63 -7.18 -2.75 -16.99
CA VAL A 63 -6.77 -3.80 -16.05
C VAL A 63 -5.37 -3.47 -15.58
N MET A 64 -5.22 -3.29 -14.27
CA MET A 64 -3.92 -3.07 -13.64
C MET A 64 -3.25 -4.41 -13.36
N THR A 65 -1.95 -4.47 -13.58
CA THR A 65 -1.08 -5.61 -13.29
C THR A 65 0.04 -5.20 -12.34
N GLU A 66 0.80 -6.19 -11.88
CA GLU A 66 1.98 -6.05 -11.04
C GLU A 66 3.10 -5.20 -11.68
N GLU A 67 3.07 -5.00 -12.99
CA GLU A 67 4.04 -4.16 -13.71
C GLU A 67 3.72 -2.66 -13.59
N ASN A 68 2.46 -2.32 -13.26
CA ASN A 68 2.03 -0.93 -13.22
C ASN A 68 2.48 -0.22 -11.94
N TRP A 69 2.70 1.09 -12.08
CA TRP A 69 3.06 1.99 -10.99
C TRP A 69 2.23 3.26 -11.09
N SER A 70 1.87 3.80 -9.94
CA SER A 70 1.27 5.14 -9.87
C SER A 70 2.27 6.22 -10.29
N ASP A 71 1.77 7.24 -10.97
CA ASP A 71 2.53 8.36 -11.51
C ASP A 71 2.86 9.37 -10.40
N VAL A 72 4.09 9.30 -9.89
CA VAL A 72 4.58 10.17 -8.81
C VAL A 72 4.64 11.63 -9.24
N ASP A 73 4.98 11.92 -10.51
CA ASP A 73 5.12 13.29 -10.99
C ASP A 73 3.74 13.95 -11.08
N PHE A 74 2.74 13.22 -11.60
CA PHE A 74 1.34 13.63 -11.54
C PHE A 74 0.88 13.90 -10.10
N LEU A 75 1.13 12.97 -9.18
CA LEU A 75 0.72 13.10 -7.77
C LEU A 75 1.37 14.32 -7.08
N ARG A 76 2.65 14.61 -7.37
CA ARG A 76 3.38 15.76 -6.83
C ARG A 76 2.88 17.09 -7.41
N LYS A 77 2.49 17.08 -8.67
CA LYS A 77 2.03 18.27 -9.40
C LYS A 77 0.60 18.62 -9.03
N GLU A 78 -0.33 17.69 -9.20
CA GLU A 78 -1.77 17.94 -9.04
C GLU A 78 -2.21 17.91 -7.56
N LYS A 79 -1.42 17.23 -6.70
CA LYS A 79 -1.69 17.08 -5.26
C LYS A 79 -3.16 16.77 -4.94
N PRO A 80 -3.76 15.74 -5.55
CA PRO A 80 -5.14 15.37 -5.27
C PRO A 80 -5.35 14.95 -3.80
N PHE A 81 -6.59 14.67 -3.42
CA PHE A 81 -6.91 14.19 -2.07
C PHE A 81 -6.00 13.01 -1.68
N ASN A 82 -5.35 13.11 -0.51
CA ASN A 82 -4.39 12.13 0.00
C ASN A 82 -3.19 11.80 -0.91
N TRP A 83 -2.78 12.70 -1.82
CA TRP A 83 -1.69 12.50 -2.79
C TRP A 83 -0.38 11.92 -2.22
N ALA A 84 -0.04 12.26 -0.97
CA ALA A 84 1.20 11.84 -0.35
C ALA A 84 1.24 10.34 -0.01
N TYR A 85 0.09 9.71 0.26
CA TYR A 85 0.03 8.29 0.59
C TYR A 85 0.38 7.40 -0.63
N PRO A 86 -0.22 7.56 -1.81
CA PRO A 86 0.23 6.87 -3.02
C PRO A 86 1.73 7.02 -3.28
N ILE A 87 2.26 8.25 -3.19
CA ILE A 87 3.70 8.50 -3.37
C ILE A 87 4.53 7.73 -2.35
N SER A 88 4.16 7.77 -1.07
CA SER A 88 4.91 7.09 -0.02
C SER A 88 4.98 5.58 -0.27
N LYS A 89 3.88 4.98 -0.76
CA LYS A 89 3.83 3.56 -1.13
C LYS A 89 4.68 3.25 -2.37
N VAL A 90 4.62 4.07 -3.42
CA VAL A 90 5.47 3.89 -4.62
C VAL A 90 6.95 3.96 -4.25
N LEU A 91 7.35 5.03 -3.54
CA LEU A 91 8.77 5.27 -3.24
C LEU A 91 9.32 4.26 -2.24
N ALA A 92 8.54 3.88 -1.22
CA ALA A 92 8.96 2.85 -0.27
C ALA A 92 9.10 1.49 -0.95
N GLU A 93 8.14 1.09 -1.80
CA GLU A 93 8.23 -0.20 -2.51
C GLU A 93 9.42 -0.23 -3.48
N LYS A 94 9.66 0.84 -4.25
CA LYS A 94 10.83 0.94 -5.14
C LYS A 94 12.15 0.88 -4.37
N ALA A 95 12.26 1.61 -3.25
CA ALA A 95 13.44 1.57 -2.40
C ALA A 95 13.67 0.19 -1.78
N ALA A 96 12.59 -0.50 -1.39
CA ALA A 96 12.65 -1.86 -0.88
C ALA A 96 13.21 -2.84 -1.92
N TYR A 97 12.72 -2.78 -3.15
CA TYR A 97 13.23 -3.60 -4.25
C TYR A 97 14.70 -3.32 -4.55
N GLN A 98 15.07 -2.04 -4.69
CA GLN A 98 16.45 -1.66 -4.95
C GLN A 98 17.40 -2.20 -3.87
N PHE A 99 17.02 -2.06 -2.60
CA PHE A 99 17.82 -2.59 -1.48
C PHE A 99 17.89 -4.12 -1.51
N ALA A 100 16.76 -4.80 -1.74
CA ALA A 100 16.71 -6.25 -1.76
C ALA A 100 17.54 -6.84 -2.90
N GLU A 101 17.46 -6.26 -4.10
CA GLU A 101 18.26 -6.68 -5.26
C GLU A 101 19.76 -6.52 -5.00
N MET A 102 20.18 -5.35 -4.51
CA MET A 102 21.60 -5.08 -4.20
C MET A 102 22.17 -6.05 -3.16
N ASN A 103 21.35 -6.47 -2.19
CA ASN A 103 21.77 -7.33 -1.09
C ASN A 103 21.33 -8.80 -1.25
N LYS A 104 20.80 -9.18 -2.42
CA LYS A 104 20.30 -10.53 -2.72
C LYS A 104 19.32 -11.07 -1.67
N MET A 105 18.45 -10.19 -1.17
CA MET A 105 17.41 -10.56 -0.20
C MET A 105 16.16 -11.07 -0.92
N ASP A 106 15.51 -12.07 -0.32
CA ASP A 106 14.21 -12.55 -0.77
C ASP A 106 13.10 -11.62 -0.26
N LEU A 107 12.60 -10.77 -1.16
CA LEU A 107 11.52 -9.82 -0.93
C LEU A 107 10.33 -10.14 -1.84
N VAL A 108 9.15 -10.26 -1.24
CA VAL A 108 7.87 -10.35 -1.94
C VAL A 108 6.96 -9.23 -1.47
N THR A 109 6.25 -8.57 -2.39
CA THR A 109 5.30 -7.53 -2.03
C THR A 109 3.87 -7.97 -2.26
N VAL A 110 2.98 -7.58 -1.36
CA VAL A 110 1.53 -7.77 -1.46
C VAL A 110 0.89 -6.41 -1.67
N VAL A 111 0.04 -6.27 -2.66
CA VAL A 111 -0.53 -5.00 -3.13
C VAL A 111 -2.04 -4.99 -2.87
N PRO A 112 -2.47 -4.86 -1.60
CA PRO A 112 -3.90 -4.91 -1.28
C PRO A 112 -4.68 -3.73 -1.89
N ALA A 113 -5.90 -4.04 -2.33
CA ALA A 113 -6.94 -3.06 -2.59
C ALA A 113 -7.54 -2.47 -1.29
N LEU A 114 -8.68 -1.78 -1.35
CA LEU A 114 -9.33 -1.24 -0.16
C LEU A 114 -9.81 -2.39 0.74
N ILE A 115 -9.24 -2.45 1.95
CA ILE A 115 -9.47 -3.55 2.89
C ILE A 115 -10.85 -3.39 3.55
N THR A 116 -11.62 -4.48 3.56
CA THR A 116 -12.93 -4.58 4.22
C THR A 116 -13.04 -5.88 5.04
N GLY A 117 -14.16 -6.08 5.72
CA GLY A 117 -14.44 -7.27 6.53
C GLY A 117 -14.25 -7.08 8.03
N ASN A 118 -14.32 -8.18 8.78
CA ASN A 118 -14.28 -8.16 10.23
C ASN A 118 -12.89 -7.79 10.76
N SER A 119 -12.80 -6.65 11.46
CA SER A 119 -11.61 -6.21 12.17
C SER A 119 -11.64 -6.70 13.61
N LEU A 120 -10.47 -7.03 14.21
CA LEU A 120 -10.36 -7.23 15.66
C LEU A 120 -10.23 -5.91 16.44
N LEU A 121 -10.01 -4.81 15.72
CA LEU A 121 -9.91 -3.45 16.25
C LEU A 121 -11.23 -2.72 15.99
N TYR A 122 -11.90 -2.28 17.05
CA TYR A 122 -13.26 -1.71 16.97
C TYR A 122 -13.35 -0.26 17.46
N ASP A 123 -12.38 0.24 18.21
CA ASP A 123 -12.43 1.61 18.77
C ASP A 123 -11.03 2.27 18.89
N PRO A 124 -10.66 3.18 17.97
CA PRO A 124 -11.33 3.42 16.70
C PRO A 124 -11.11 2.25 15.71
N PRO A 125 -12.08 1.97 14.81
CA PRO A 125 -11.85 1.01 13.73
C PRO A 125 -10.75 1.50 12.78
N PRO A 126 -10.02 0.60 12.10
CA PRO A 126 -9.05 0.97 11.08
C PRO A 126 -9.66 1.89 10.01
N SER A 127 -8.85 2.83 9.50
CA SER A 127 -9.29 3.81 8.51
C SER A 127 -9.83 3.16 7.22
N SER A 128 -9.21 2.08 6.75
CA SER A 128 -9.68 1.31 5.59
C SER A 128 -11.07 0.71 5.79
N LEU A 129 -11.36 0.18 6.99
CA LEU A 129 -12.68 -0.36 7.31
C LEU A 129 -13.71 0.75 7.41
N SER A 130 -13.35 1.86 8.06
CA SER A 130 -14.20 3.06 8.14
C SER A 130 -14.57 3.59 6.76
N LEU A 131 -13.62 3.55 5.83
CA LEU A 131 -13.79 3.99 4.44
C LEU A 131 -14.63 3.00 3.63
N SER A 132 -14.34 1.69 3.69
CA SER A 132 -15.08 0.66 2.94
C SER A 132 -16.54 0.53 3.39
N MET A 133 -16.82 0.79 4.67
CA MET A 133 -18.18 0.77 5.25
C MET A 133 -18.91 2.11 5.11
N SER A 134 -18.35 3.09 4.40
CA SER A 134 -18.92 4.44 4.29
C SER A 134 -20.33 4.46 3.66
N LEU A 135 -20.60 3.58 2.69
CA LEU A 135 -21.92 3.44 2.06
C LEU A 135 -23.01 3.00 3.04
N ILE A 136 -22.63 2.21 4.06
CA ILE A 136 -23.55 1.71 5.09
C ILE A 136 -23.67 2.71 6.23
N THR A 137 -22.53 3.19 6.74
CA THR A 137 -22.48 4.10 7.89
C THR A 137 -22.92 5.52 7.55
N ARG A 138 -22.91 5.88 6.27
CA ARG A 138 -23.28 7.21 5.72
C ARG A 138 -22.52 8.37 6.37
N LYS A 139 -21.31 8.12 6.86
CA LYS A 139 -20.41 9.17 7.36
C LYS A 139 -19.91 9.99 6.17
N GLU A 140 -20.33 11.26 6.09
CA GLU A 140 -20.08 12.13 4.93
C GLU A 140 -18.60 12.26 4.57
N MET A 141 -17.73 12.37 5.59
CA MET A 141 -16.28 12.41 5.42
C MET A 141 -15.76 11.19 4.64
N HIS A 142 -16.19 9.99 5.01
CA HIS A 142 -15.72 8.77 4.37
C HIS A 142 -16.36 8.56 3.00
N LEU A 143 -17.62 8.97 2.81
CA LEU A 143 -18.26 8.96 1.49
C LEU A 143 -17.53 9.88 0.51
N THR A 144 -17.12 11.05 0.96
CA THR A 144 -16.33 12.00 0.16
C THR A 144 -14.97 11.40 -0.20
N ALA A 145 -14.27 10.84 0.79
CA ALA A 145 -12.99 10.16 0.55
C ALA A 145 -13.12 8.98 -0.45
N LEU A 146 -14.22 8.22 -0.39
CA LEU A 146 -14.48 7.11 -1.30
C LEU A 146 -14.72 7.61 -2.75
N LYS A 147 -15.46 8.71 -2.91
CA LYS A 147 -15.69 9.35 -4.23
C LYS A 147 -14.39 9.87 -4.83
N GLU A 148 -13.56 10.53 -4.03
CA GLU A 148 -12.25 11.02 -4.49
C GLU A 148 -11.32 9.85 -4.88
N MET A 149 -11.31 8.77 -4.10
CA MET A 149 -10.59 7.55 -4.46
C MET A 149 -11.07 7.01 -5.82
N GLN A 150 -12.39 6.87 -6.02
CA GLN A 150 -12.96 6.40 -7.28
C GLN A 150 -12.57 7.30 -8.46
N LYS A 151 -12.56 8.61 -8.26
CA LYS A 151 -12.15 9.58 -9.29
C LYS A 151 -10.68 9.43 -9.68
N LEU A 152 -9.81 9.09 -8.73
CA LEU A 152 -8.37 8.95 -8.96
C LEU A 152 -7.96 7.59 -9.52
N SER A 153 -8.60 6.50 -9.09
CA SER A 153 -8.26 5.13 -9.53
C SER A 153 -9.21 4.56 -10.59
N GLY A 154 -10.28 5.28 -10.95
CA GLY A 154 -11.31 4.84 -11.89
C GLY A 154 -12.27 3.76 -11.34
N SER A 155 -11.92 3.12 -10.22
CA SER A 155 -12.72 2.07 -9.59
C SER A 155 -12.40 1.93 -8.09
N ILE A 156 -13.31 1.30 -7.34
CA ILE A 156 -13.10 0.91 -5.94
C ILE A 156 -13.03 -0.61 -5.87
N SER A 157 -11.81 -1.16 -5.90
CA SER A 157 -11.57 -2.58 -5.65
C SER A 157 -11.51 -2.86 -4.15
N LEU A 158 -12.07 -4.00 -3.73
CA LEU A 158 -12.13 -4.42 -2.33
C LEU A 158 -11.41 -5.74 -2.13
N ILE A 159 -10.80 -5.91 -0.97
CA ILE A 159 -10.28 -7.20 -0.50
C ILE A 159 -10.72 -7.44 0.94
N HIS A 160 -11.17 -8.66 1.23
CA HIS A 160 -11.51 -9.03 2.60
C HIS A 160 -10.23 -9.24 3.42
N VAL A 161 -10.18 -8.72 4.65
CA VAL A 161 -9.00 -8.77 5.52
C VAL A 161 -8.50 -10.21 5.77
N ALA A 162 -9.40 -11.18 5.86
CA ALA A 162 -9.03 -12.59 6.00
C ALA A 162 -8.35 -13.15 4.75
N ASP A 163 -8.78 -12.74 3.55
CA ASP A 163 -8.12 -13.13 2.29
C ASP A 163 -6.74 -12.52 2.19
N LEU A 164 -6.61 -11.24 2.57
CA LEU A 164 -5.32 -10.56 2.61
C LEU A 164 -4.35 -11.25 3.57
N ALA A 165 -4.82 -11.64 4.77
CA ALA A 165 -3.99 -12.37 5.73
C ALA A 165 -3.54 -13.74 5.18
N ARG A 166 -4.45 -14.48 4.55
CA ARG A 166 -4.12 -15.75 3.87
C ARG A 166 -3.11 -15.56 2.74
N ALA A 167 -3.24 -14.51 1.95
CA ALA A 167 -2.30 -14.18 0.88
C ALA A 167 -0.90 -13.90 1.43
N HIS A 168 -0.78 -13.11 2.51
CA HIS A 168 0.51 -12.87 3.17
C HIS A 168 1.15 -14.19 3.64
N GLN A 169 0.38 -15.05 4.32
CA GLN A 169 0.89 -16.35 4.78
C GLN A 169 1.34 -17.22 3.60
N PHE A 170 0.49 -17.35 2.58
CA PHE A 170 0.79 -18.16 1.41
C PHE A 170 2.09 -17.71 0.72
N LEU A 171 2.27 -16.40 0.52
CA LEU A 171 3.46 -15.84 -0.12
C LEU A 171 4.72 -15.97 0.75
N ALA A 172 4.57 -15.99 2.08
CA ALA A 172 5.67 -16.29 2.99
C ALA A 172 6.15 -17.75 2.87
N GLU A 173 5.24 -18.69 2.65
CA GLU A 173 5.53 -20.14 2.60
C GLU A 173 5.90 -20.63 1.19
N LYS A 174 5.35 -20.00 0.14
CA LYS A 174 5.56 -20.41 -1.25
C LYS A 174 6.95 -20.01 -1.75
N LYS A 175 7.92 -20.93 -1.66
CA LYS A 175 9.33 -20.70 -2.06
C LYS A 175 9.53 -20.08 -3.44
N THR A 176 8.69 -20.41 -4.42
CA THR A 176 8.79 -19.88 -5.79
C THR A 176 8.12 -18.52 -5.98
N ALA A 177 7.44 -17.98 -4.97
CA ALA A 177 6.85 -16.65 -5.06
C ALA A 177 7.96 -15.60 -5.11
N SER A 178 7.82 -14.64 -6.02
CA SER A 178 8.80 -13.58 -6.28
C SER A 178 8.10 -12.39 -6.90
N GLY A 179 8.60 -11.18 -6.62
CA GLY A 179 8.02 -9.97 -7.19
C GLY A 179 6.79 -9.49 -6.41
N ARG A 180 5.87 -8.85 -7.12
CA ARG A 180 4.69 -8.18 -6.58
C ARG A 180 3.47 -9.08 -6.80
N TYR A 181 2.43 -8.93 -5.97
CA TYR A 181 1.16 -9.66 -6.10
C TYR A 181 0.00 -8.73 -5.73
N ILE A 182 -0.93 -8.50 -6.66
CA ILE A 182 -2.18 -7.74 -6.43
C ILE A 182 -3.23 -8.60 -5.73
#